data_AF-A0A0N7LXQ3-F1
#
_entry.id   AF-A0A0N7LXQ3-F1
#
_cell.length_a   1.000
_cell.length_b   1.000
_cell.length_c   1.000
_cell.angle_alpha   90.00
_cell.angle_beta   90.00
_cell.angle_gamma   90.00
#
_symmetry.space_group_name_H-M   'P 1'
#
loop_
_entity.id
_entity.type
_entity.pdbx_description
1 polymer ?
#
loop_
_entity_poly.entity_id
_entity_poly.type
_entity_poly.pdbx_seq_one_letter_code
_entity_poly.pdbx_strand_id
1 'polypeptide(L)'
;MTKSRMINYIALPGLLVAAVLGLYWVWGLMFLWWLVPSLQSGRAHLITEVCRDEDPILFWAVILLWAAFGLMMIAASLFPAYAIWLV
;
A
#
# COMPACT_ATOMS: atom_id res chain seq x y z
N MET A 1 7.70 21.65 11.85
CA MET A 1 7.22 20.72 10.80
C MET A 1 5.99 20.00 11.32
N THR A 2 4.91 19.90 10.56
CA THR A 2 3.74 19.07 10.93
C THR A 2 4.13 17.59 10.94
N LYS A 3 3.61 16.78 11.89
CA LYS A 3 3.94 15.35 12.03
C LYS A 3 3.82 14.57 10.71
N SER A 4 2.78 14.86 9.92
CA SER A 4 2.56 14.25 8.59
C SER A 4 3.68 14.57 7.59
N ARG A 5 4.18 15.83 7.56
CA ARG A 5 5.30 16.19 6.69
C ARG A 5 6.57 15.42 7.05
N MET A 6 6.85 15.27 8.35
CA MET A 6 8.01 14.52 8.82
C MET A 6 7.92 13.03 8.45
N ILE A 7 6.74 12.43 8.59
CA ILE A 7 6.52 11.04 8.16
C ILE A 7 6.81 10.89 6.67
N ASN A 8 6.33 11.80 5.82
CA ASN A 8 6.59 11.73 4.37
C ASN A 8 8.08 11.86 4.02
N TYR A 9 8.81 12.76 4.69
CA TYR A 9 10.25 12.92 4.47
C TYR A 9 11.09 11.72 4.93
N ILE A 10 10.59 10.91 5.86
CA ILE A 10 11.23 9.66 6.30
C ILE A 10 10.79 8.49 5.42
N ALA A 11 9.50 8.40 5.13
CA ALA A 11 8.91 7.33 4.34
C ALA A 11 9.49 7.30 2.93
N LEU A 12 9.57 8.45 2.25
CA LEU A 12 10.04 8.51 0.87
C LEU A 12 11.45 7.89 0.67
N PRO A 13 12.52 8.35 1.37
CA PRO A 13 13.83 7.73 1.23
C PRO A 13 13.83 6.27 1.73
N GLY A 14 13.08 5.94 2.78
CA GLY A 14 12.96 4.56 3.26
C GLY A 14 12.40 3.60 2.20
N LEU A 15 11.36 4.04 1.47
CA LEU A 15 10.74 3.28 0.39
C LEU A 15 11.64 3.17 -0.83
N LEU A 16 12.38 4.22 -1.18
CA LEU A 16 13.35 4.19 -2.27
C LEU A 16 14.49 3.21 -1.97
N VAL A 17 15.03 3.23 -0.75
CA VAL A 17 16.04 2.26 -0.31
C VAL A 17 15.47 0.84 -0.33
N ALA A 18 14.24 0.66 0.17
CA ALA A 18 13.56 -0.64 0.13
C ALA A 18 13.37 -1.14 -1.31
N ALA A 19 13.05 -0.26 -2.27
CA ALA A 19 12.91 -0.62 -3.67
C ALA A 19 14.25 -1.07 -4.29
N VAL A 20 15.33 -0.33 -4.04
CA VAL A 20 16.68 -0.68 -4.54
C VAL A 20 17.18 -2.00 -3.97
N LEU A 21 16.88 -2.28 -2.69
CA LEU A 21 17.27 -3.52 -2.02
C LEU A 21 16.31 -4.69 -2.24
N GLY A 22 15.23 -4.50 -3.00
CA GLY A 22 14.23 -5.55 -3.23
C GLY A 22 13.44 -5.97 -1.97
N LEU A 23 13.30 -5.07 -0.99
CA LEU A 23 12.58 -5.32 0.27
C LEU A 23 11.07 -5.18 0.07
N TYR A 24 10.46 -6.13 -0.65
CA TYR A 24 9.05 -6.10 -1.02
C TYR A 24 8.10 -6.03 0.18
N TRP A 25 8.43 -6.67 1.31
CA TRP A 25 7.59 -6.61 2.52
C TRP A 25 7.39 -5.19 3.06
N VAL A 26 8.36 -4.27 2.88
CA VAL A 26 8.23 -2.87 3.30
C VAL A 26 7.15 -2.17 2.48
N TRP A 27 7.14 -2.42 1.17
CA TRP A 27 6.09 -1.94 0.28
C TRP A 27 4.74 -2.57 0.62
N GLY A 28 4.72 -3.87 0.92
CA GLY A 28 3.50 -4.56 1.33
C GLY A 28 2.89 -3.97 2.60
N LEU A 29 3.70 -3.70 3.62
CA LEU A 29 3.25 -3.01 4.83
C LEU A 29 2.73 -1.61 4.55
N MET A 30 3.33 -0.89 3.60
CA MET A 30 2.85 0.45 3.24
C MET A 30 1.49 0.40 2.56
N PHE A 31 1.25 -0.54 1.65
CA PHE A 31 -0.07 -0.73 1.05
C PHE A 31 -1.14 -1.01 2.12
N LEU A 32 -0.83 -1.89 3.08
CA LEU A 32 -1.73 -2.17 4.20
C LEU A 32 -1.92 -0.95 5.12
N TRP A 33 -0.86 -0.17 5.34
CA TRP A 33 -0.95 1.07 6.10
C TRP A 33 -1.93 2.03 5.44
N TRP A 34 -1.90 2.18 4.12
CA TRP A 34 -2.79 3.08 3.39
C TRP A 34 -4.26 2.67 3.42
N LEU A 35 -4.57 1.39 3.64
CA LEU A 35 -5.96 0.93 3.81
C LEU A 35 -6.65 1.63 4.98
N VAL A 36 -5.95 1.83 6.10
CA VAL A 36 -6.53 2.38 7.32
C VAL A 36 -7.10 3.79 7.11
N PRO A 37 -6.32 4.80 6.68
CA PRO A 37 -6.85 6.13 6.42
C PRO A 37 -7.87 6.13 5.27
N SER A 38 -7.70 5.31 4.23
CA SER A 38 -8.66 5.23 3.12
C SER A 38 -10.02 4.67 3.53
N LEU A 39 -10.04 3.69 4.43
CA LEU A 39 -11.28 3.14 4.97
C LEU A 39 -11.98 4.14 5.91
N GLN A 40 -11.21 4.89 6.70
CA GLN A 40 -11.71 5.93 7.61
C GLN A 40 -12.25 7.15 6.86
N SER A 41 -11.56 7.62 5.83
CA SER A 41 -11.98 8.77 5.03
C SER A 41 -13.06 8.42 4.01
N GLY A 42 -13.19 7.13 3.66
CA GLY A 42 -14.02 6.70 2.54
C GLY A 42 -13.44 7.09 1.18
N ARG A 43 -12.14 7.42 1.12
CA ARG A 43 -11.46 7.88 -0.10
C ARG A 43 -10.17 7.11 -0.36
N ALA A 44 -10.02 6.61 -1.57
CA ALA A 44 -8.83 5.88 -2.01
C ALA A 44 -8.22 6.56 -3.24
N HIS A 45 -6.89 6.52 -3.38
CA HIS A 45 -6.23 7.03 -4.57
C HIS A 45 -5.89 5.88 -5.51
N LEU A 46 -6.34 5.94 -6.76
CA LEU A 46 -5.89 5.00 -7.81
C LEU A 46 -5.06 5.74 -8.85
N ILE A 47 -5.75 6.49 -9.72
CA ILE A 47 -5.16 7.51 -10.62
C ILE A 47 -5.63 8.87 -10.13
N THR A 48 -6.94 9.00 -9.92
CA THR A 48 -7.59 10.07 -9.19
C THR A 48 -8.06 9.59 -7.83
N GLU A 49 -8.55 10.51 -7.01
CA GLU A 49 -9.29 10.17 -5.80
C GLU A 49 -10.61 9.47 -6.19
N VAL A 50 -10.93 8.37 -5.50
CA VAL A 50 -12.15 7.60 -5.63
C VAL A 50 -12.87 7.64 -4.29
N CYS A 51 -14.07 8.20 -4.28
CA CYS A 51 -14.91 8.34 -3.09
C CYS A 51 -15.91 7.19 -3.01
N ARG A 52 -16.06 6.58 -1.83
CA ARG A 52 -17.01 5.49 -1.56
C ARG A 52 -18.46 5.91 -1.83
N ASP A 53 -18.80 7.16 -1.56
CA ASP A 53 -20.17 7.67 -1.71
C ASP A 53 -20.54 7.96 -3.18
N GLU A 54 -19.55 8.14 -4.06
CA GLU A 54 -19.75 8.44 -5.48
C GLU A 54 -19.65 7.18 -6.34
N ASP A 55 -18.61 6.36 -6.11
CA ASP A 55 -18.40 5.09 -6.82
C ASP A 55 -17.97 3.99 -5.82
N PRO A 56 -18.91 3.36 -5.12
CA PRO A 56 -18.61 2.38 -4.08
C PRO A 56 -17.95 1.12 -4.65
N ILE A 57 -18.30 0.72 -5.88
CA ILE A 57 -17.76 -0.49 -6.51
C ILE A 57 -16.27 -0.28 -6.79
N LEU A 58 -15.93 0.84 -7.43
CA LEU A 58 -14.54 1.15 -7.72
C LEU A 58 -13.74 1.37 -6.43
N PHE A 59 -14.32 2.03 -5.43
CA PHE A 59 -13.69 2.20 -4.12
C PHE A 59 -13.29 0.85 -3.51
N TRP A 60 -14.24 -0.10 -3.40
CA TRP A 60 -13.95 -1.41 -2.81
C TRP A 60 -12.99 -2.23 -3.65
N ALA A 61 -13.03 -2.12 -4.98
CA ALA A 61 -12.06 -2.75 -5.86
C ALA A 61 -10.63 -2.26 -5.58
N VAL A 62 -10.44 -0.94 -5.40
CA VAL A 62 -9.14 -0.35 -5.05
C VAL A 62 -8.67 -0.81 -3.67
N ILE A 63 -9.55 -0.79 -2.66
CA ILE A 63 -9.24 -1.28 -1.31
C ILE A 63 -8.80 -2.75 -1.34
N LEU A 64 -9.55 -3.61 -2.03
CA LEU A 64 -9.21 -5.04 -2.16
C LEU A 64 -7.89 -5.23 -2.90
N LEU A 65 -7.66 -4.47 -3.97
CA LEU A 65 -6.40 -4.51 -4.72
C LEU A 65 -5.20 -4.16 -3.81
N TRP A 66 -5.32 -3.10 -3.02
CA TRP A 66 -4.27 -2.66 -2.11
C TRP A 66 -4.04 -3.68 -0.99
N ALA A 67 -5.10 -4.27 -0.45
CA ALA A 67 -4.99 -5.35 0.51
C ALA A 67 -4.30 -6.59 -0.09
N ALA A 68 -4.69 -6.97 -1.30
CA ALA A 68 -4.13 -8.12 -1.99
C ALA A 68 -2.63 -7.92 -2.28
N PHE A 69 -2.23 -6.76 -2.85
CA PHE A 69 -0.83 -6.45 -3.08
C PHE A 69 -0.02 -6.36 -1.79
N GLY A 70 -0.59 -5.74 -0.75
CA GLY A 70 0.02 -5.67 0.57
C GLY A 70 0.36 -7.05 1.13
N LEU A 71 -0.63 -7.95 1.12
CA LEU A 71 -0.49 -9.32 1.62
C LEU A 71 0.43 -10.16 0.74
N MET A 72 0.33 -10.08 -0.59
CA MET A 72 1.18 -10.86 -1.50
C MET A 72 2.65 -10.48 -1.38
N MET A 73 2.99 -9.20 -1.27
CA MET A 73 4.38 -8.75 -1.09
C MET A 73 4.99 -9.19 0.24
N ILE A 74 4.19 -9.19 1.32
CA ILE A 74 4.61 -9.73 2.61
C ILE A 74 4.77 -11.25 2.50
N ALA A 75 3.81 -11.94 1.91
CA ALA A 75 3.84 -13.39 1.72
C ALA A 75 5.05 -13.83 0.88
N ALA A 76 5.41 -13.12 -0.18
CA ALA A 76 6.59 -13.42 -0.99
C ALA A 76 7.89 -13.32 -0.18
N SER A 77 7.94 -12.42 0.79
CA SER A 77 9.09 -12.28 1.69
C SER A 77 9.14 -13.36 2.78
N LEU A 78 7.97 -13.81 3.26
CA LEU A 78 7.86 -14.89 4.25
C LEU A 78 8.06 -16.28 3.63
N PHE A 79 7.64 -16.45 2.38
CA PHE A 79 7.68 -17.72 1.65
C PHE A 79 8.40 -17.55 0.31
N PRO A 80 9.74 -17.35 0.32
CA PRO A 80 10.52 -17.06 -0.87
C PRO A 80 10.44 -18.16 -1.94
N ALA A 81 10.18 -19.41 -1.54
CA ALA A 81 9.99 -20.53 -2.47
C ALA A 81 8.78 -20.37 -3.41
N TYR A 82 7.77 -19.58 -3.02
CA TYR A 82 6.58 -19.30 -3.83
C TYR A 82 6.56 -17.87 -4.37
N ALA A 83 7.62 -17.09 -4.16
CA ALA A 83 7.67 -15.68 -4.51
C ALA A 83 7.36 -15.41 -5.99
N ILE A 84 7.80 -16.29 -6.90
CA ILE A 84 7.55 -16.18 -8.36
C ILE A 84 6.06 -16.16 -8.73
N TRP A 85 5.20 -16.70 -7.87
CA TRP A 85 3.76 -16.75 -8.08
C TRP A 85 3.02 -15.63 -7.34
N LEU A 86 3.72 -14.88 -6.49
CA LEU A 86 3.16 -13.88 -5.59
C LEU A 86 3.52 -12.44 -6.03
N VAL A 87 4.68 -12.24 -6.67
CA VAL A 87 5.20 -10.93 -7.10
C VAL A 87 5.74 -11.02 -8.53
#